data_AF-A0A9E4GJH6-F1
#
_entry.id   AF-A0A9E4GJH6-F1
#
_cell.length_a   1.000
_cell.length_b   1.000
_cell.length_c   1.000
_cell.angle_alpha   90.00
_cell.angle_beta   90.00
_cell.angle_gamma   90.00
#
_symmetry.space_group_name_H-M   'P 1'
#
loop_
_entity.id
_entity.type
_entity.pdbx_description
1 polymer ?
#
loop_
_entity_poly.entity_id
_entity_poly.type
_entity_poly.pdbx_seq_one_letter_code
_entity_poly.pdbx_strand_id
1 'polypeptide(L)'
;MESLTCDLFAPGMTPLHRAGLGGLVSTLRWIEKSLPDEERPPGRWTIDERSVTLSWEEAGAKPFFDRLFNCAFQIQEGLIYLPGQYGELSLPLEVRAALHEGLLLSFYDHGPTSRGSETAIESTYEIDDKPVSYRYLPLSWYKHQNTQGRGKGKDGSALIVDSLTEPIGLTSALFPGAIQRHAAHSASQVTQSAELVLPLLFAPVGTMALKAGGKKVNDRGTRRFKPGAALLIPDLNTLLEVEYFLPTIIPRNARDCQISNVADAALQAELRLRSRNLLDLETLSALRCVWCCPNDWNSRLQPPSAVTEVSVDATDIALDQFEIAMAVLAPPSPRQTKKGEYFWPKSYARPFIAENLALGRPWSRPAISLSLSLTLPPFYLIRQVFETASTYNDRRNSLGPPRRRSNRPGCT
;
A
#
# COMPACT_ATOMS: atom_id res chain seq x y z
N MET A 1 34.85 8.85 6.93
CA MET A 1 33.64 8.46 6.19
C MET A 1 32.56 8.20 7.23
N GLU A 2 31.54 9.04 7.27
CA GLU A 2 30.41 8.85 8.17
C GLU A 2 29.42 7.86 7.54
N SER A 3 28.65 7.17 8.39
CA SER A 3 27.66 6.20 7.94
C SER A 3 26.45 6.14 8.85
N LEU A 4 25.35 5.62 8.29
CA LEU A 4 24.10 5.34 8.98
C LEU A 4 23.70 3.89 8.69
N THR A 5 23.42 3.10 9.73
CA THR A 5 22.99 1.71 9.59
C THR A 5 21.56 1.55 10.09
N CYS A 6 20.68 0.97 9.29
CA CYS A 6 19.32 0.62 9.69
C CYS A 6 19.18 -0.91 9.71
N ASP A 7 18.91 -1.51 10.87
CA ASP A 7 18.65 -2.95 11.02
C ASP A 7 17.14 -3.22 11.14
N LEU A 8 16.67 -4.25 10.45
CA LEU A 8 15.26 -4.64 10.31
C LEU A 8 14.59 -4.94 11.66
N PHE A 9 15.36 -5.39 12.65
CA PHE A 9 14.87 -5.75 13.98
C PHE A 9 15.53 -4.94 15.09
N ALA A 10 16.08 -3.77 14.75
CA ALA A 10 16.57 -2.83 15.75
C ALA A 10 15.47 -2.48 16.78
N PRO A 11 15.83 -2.25 18.05
CA PRO A 11 14.87 -1.79 19.05
C PRO A 11 14.08 -0.57 18.57
N GLY A 12 12.75 -0.63 18.64
CA GLY A 12 11.86 0.44 18.17
C GLY A 12 11.34 0.28 16.74
N MET A 13 11.86 -0.67 15.95
CA MET A 13 11.31 -1.00 14.63
C MET A 13 9.92 -1.62 14.75
N THR A 14 8.92 -0.92 14.20
CA THR A 14 7.57 -1.48 14.01
C THR A 14 7.44 -2.05 12.59
N PRO A 15 6.38 -2.82 12.27
CA PRO A 15 6.16 -3.29 10.89
C PRO A 15 6.15 -2.18 9.84
N LEU A 16 5.70 -0.96 10.18
CA LEU A 16 5.76 0.17 9.26
C LEU A 16 7.20 0.61 8.98
N HIS A 17 8.06 0.57 9.99
CA HIS A 17 9.48 0.86 9.80
C HIS A 17 10.13 -0.22 8.94
N ARG A 18 9.85 -1.50 9.22
CA ARG A 18 10.36 -2.63 8.43
C ARG A 18 9.96 -2.52 6.96
N ALA A 19 8.68 -2.27 6.70
CA ALA A 19 8.17 -2.00 5.36
C ALA A 19 8.93 -0.85 4.70
N GLY A 20 9.08 0.28 5.40
CA GLY A 20 9.81 1.43 4.89
C GLY A 20 11.30 1.20 4.64
N LEU A 21 11.97 0.40 5.48
CA LEU A 21 13.35 -0.06 5.24
C LEU A 21 13.42 -0.90 3.96
N GLY A 22 12.44 -1.77 3.73
CA GLY A 22 12.28 -2.46 2.46
C GLY A 22 12.09 -1.49 1.28
N GLY A 23 11.28 -0.45 1.45
CA GLY A 23 11.10 0.62 0.45
C GLY A 23 12.40 1.36 0.12
N LEU A 24 13.25 1.61 1.11
CA LEU A 24 14.60 2.16 0.92
C LEU A 24 15.47 1.20 0.12
N VAL A 25 15.57 -0.07 0.53
CA VAL A 25 16.36 -1.10 -0.18
C VAL A 25 15.94 -1.22 -1.64
N SER A 26 14.62 -1.31 -1.90
CA SER A 26 14.09 -1.40 -3.25
C SER A 26 14.39 -0.16 -4.10
N THR A 27 14.40 1.03 -3.47
CA THR A 27 14.84 2.27 -4.13
C THR A 27 16.32 2.22 -4.49
N LEU A 28 17.19 1.82 -3.57
CA LEU A 28 18.63 1.75 -3.81
C LEU A 28 18.96 0.79 -4.95
N ARG A 29 18.35 -0.41 -4.96
CA ARG A 29 18.51 -1.37 -6.07
C ARG A 29 18.01 -0.82 -7.39
N TRP A 30 16.88 -0.11 -7.40
CA TRP A 30 16.41 0.58 -8.59
C TRP A 30 17.42 1.63 -9.08
N ILE A 31 18.01 2.43 -8.19
CA ILE A 31 19.06 3.40 -8.53
C ILE A 31 20.27 2.70 -9.17
N GLU A 32 20.77 1.62 -8.56
CA GLU A 32 21.91 0.84 -9.08
C GLU A 32 21.65 0.28 -10.48
N LYS A 33 20.41 -0.13 -10.74
CA LYS A 33 20.04 -0.79 -11.99
C LYS A 33 19.70 0.21 -13.10
N SER A 34 19.03 1.30 -12.75
CA SER A 34 18.36 2.18 -13.71
C SER A 34 19.05 3.52 -13.95
N LEU A 35 19.93 3.97 -13.04
CA LEU A 35 20.60 5.26 -13.17
C LEU A 35 22.10 5.10 -13.48
N PRO A 36 22.67 5.95 -14.35
CA PRO A 36 24.11 6.01 -14.56
C PRO A 36 24.82 6.55 -13.30
N ASP A 37 26.11 6.25 -13.14
CA ASP A 37 26.86 6.54 -11.92
C ASP A 37 26.83 8.04 -11.53
N GLU A 38 26.84 8.94 -12.50
CA GLU A 38 26.84 10.40 -12.28
C GLU A 38 25.51 10.92 -11.71
N GLU A 39 24.43 10.18 -11.88
CA GLU A 39 23.10 10.53 -11.37
C GLU A 39 22.82 9.91 -9.99
N ARG A 40 23.69 9.02 -9.50
CA ARG A 40 23.52 8.34 -8.20
C ARG A 40 23.85 9.27 -7.03
N PRO A 41 23.31 9.00 -5.83
CA PRO A 41 23.74 9.70 -4.61
C PRO A 41 25.26 9.59 -4.40
N PRO A 42 25.96 10.71 -4.09
CA PRO A 42 27.41 10.72 -3.88
C PRO A 42 27.80 9.99 -2.59
N GLY A 43 28.00 8.68 -2.68
CA GLY A 43 28.24 7.80 -1.55
C GLY A 43 28.20 6.33 -1.95
N ARG A 44 28.12 5.46 -0.95
CA ARG A 44 28.02 4.00 -1.13
C ARG A 44 27.03 3.41 -0.15
N TRP A 45 26.44 2.29 -0.52
CA TRP A 45 25.61 1.51 0.39
C TRP A 45 25.95 0.03 0.30
N THR A 46 25.71 -0.66 1.41
CA THR A 46 25.76 -2.12 1.49
C THR A 46 24.42 -2.62 2.01
N ILE A 47 23.88 -3.64 1.36
CA ILE A 47 22.60 -4.24 1.71
C ILE A 47 22.88 -5.69 2.05
N ASP A 48 22.58 -6.06 3.30
CA ASP A 48 22.60 -7.43 3.78
C ASP A 48 21.16 -7.93 3.99
N GLU A 49 21.01 -9.15 4.49
CA GLU A 49 19.70 -9.76 4.75
C GLU A 49 18.84 -8.96 5.75
N ARG A 50 19.49 -8.31 6.73
CA ARG A 50 18.80 -7.65 7.85
C ARG A 50 19.07 -6.16 7.94
N SER A 51 20.09 -5.64 7.27
CA SER A 51 20.48 -4.25 7.43
C SER A 51 20.86 -3.58 6.12
N VAL A 52 20.71 -2.26 6.10
CA VAL A 52 21.32 -1.40 5.09
C VAL A 52 22.24 -0.41 5.77
N THR A 53 23.43 -0.24 5.22
CA THR A 53 24.40 0.76 5.67
C THR A 53 24.60 1.75 4.55
N LEU A 54 24.37 3.04 4.83
CA LEU A 54 24.61 4.14 3.92
C LEU A 54 25.85 4.89 4.37
N SER A 55 26.73 5.23 3.44
CA SER A 55 27.93 6.02 3.69
C SER A 55 28.06 7.12 2.65
N TRP A 56 28.49 8.30 3.07
CA TRP A 56 28.63 9.47 2.20
C TRP A 56 30.05 10.01 2.19
N GLU A 57 30.36 10.74 1.13
CA GLU A 57 31.66 11.36 0.90
C GLU A 57 31.87 12.61 1.77
N GLU A 58 33.04 13.25 1.63
CA GLU A 58 33.43 14.44 2.40
C GLU A 58 32.46 15.62 2.26
N ALA A 59 31.67 15.66 1.18
CA ALA A 59 30.62 16.65 0.98
C ALA A 59 29.46 16.55 2.01
N GLY A 60 29.41 15.48 2.81
CA GLY A 60 28.49 15.31 3.93
C GLY A 60 27.15 14.65 3.58
N ALA A 61 26.32 14.48 4.60
CA ALA A 61 25.06 13.74 4.49
C ALA A 61 24.01 14.45 3.61
N LYS A 62 23.98 15.79 3.61
CA LYS A 62 22.93 16.55 2.92
C LYS A 62 22.93 16.36 1.40
N PRO A 63 24.06 16.50 0.67
CA PRO A 63 24.09 16.20 -0.77
C PRO A 63 23.69 14.76 -1.10
N PHE A 64 24.11 13.80 -0.26
CA PHE A 64 23.74 12.39 -0.40
C PHE A 64 22.22 12.19 -0.30
N PHE A 65 21.61 12.64 0.80
CA PHE A 65 20.17 12.48 1.01
C PHE A 65 19.34 13.33 0.04
N ASP A 66 19.81 14.51 -0.38
CA ASP A 66 19.12 15.29 -1.41
C ASP A 66 19.00 14.53 -2.72
N ARG A 67 20.07 13.89 -3.17
CA ARG A 67 20.03 13.08 -4.39
C ARG A 67 19.17 11.84 -4.20
N LEU A 68 19.33 11.13 -3.08
CA LEU A 68 18.55 9.92 -2.78
C LEU A 68 17.04 10.20 -2.78
N PHE A 69 16.60 11.27 -2.12
CA PHE A 69 15.17 11.63 -2.08
C PHE A 69 14.65 12.10 -3.44
N ASN A 70 15.45 12.82 -4.24
CA ASN A 70 15.06 13.19 -5.61
C ASN A 70 14.88 11.97 -6.52
N CYS A 71 15.71 10.94 -6.35
CA CYS A 71 15.55 9.68 -7.06
C CYS A 71 14.31 8.90 -6.58
N ALA A 72 14.06 8.87 -5.28
CA ALA A 72 13.01 8.06 -4.65
C ALA A 72 11.59 8.63 -4.79
N PHE A 73 11.46 9.95 -4.71
CA PHE A 73 10.17 10.64 -4.59
C PHE A 73 9.94 11.55 -5.78
N GLN A 74 9.28 11.03 -6.81
CA GLN A 74 9.08 11.74 -8.07
C GLN A 74 7.62 12.11 -8.27
N ILE A 75 7.39 12.99 -9.25
CA ILE A 75 6.08 13.25 -9.84
C ILE A 75 6.21 13.03 -11.35
N GLN A 76 5.31 12.23 -11.91
CA GLN A 76 5.20 12.01 -13.34
C GLN A 76 3.74 12.18 -13.73
N GLU A 77 3.46 13.00 -14.76
CA GLU A 77 2.09 13.30 -15.21
C GLU A 77 1.19 13.87 -14.08
N GLY A 78 1.80 14.60 -13.14
CA GLY A 78 1.09 15.12 -11.97
C GLY A 78 0.73 14.05 -10.91
N LEU A 79 1.13 12.79 -11.09
CA LEU A 79 0.91 11.73 -10.11
C LEU A 79 2.18 11.43 -9.32
N ILE A 80 2.01 10.97 -8.08
CA ILE A 80 3.12 10.48 -7.26
C ILE A 80 3.71 9.26 -7.96
N TYR A 81 5.03 9.28 -8.15
CA TYR A 81 5.78 8.18 -8.76
C TYR A 81 6.91 7.75 -7.83
N LEU A 82 6.86 6.50 -7.39
CA LEU A 82 7.79 5.89 -6.44
C LEU A 82 8.49 4.72 -7.14
N PRO A 83 9.60 4.95 -7.87
CA PRO A 83 10.21 3.91 -8.69
C PRO A 83 10.63 2.67 -7.91
N GLY A 84 11.10 2.84 -6.66
CA GLY A 84 11.43 1.72 -5.78
C GLY A 84 10.23 0.82 -5.42
N GLN A 85 9.00 1.31 -5.55
CA GLN A 85 7.79 0.50 -5.31
C GLN A 85 7.44 -0.37 -6.53
N TYR A 86 7.69 0.15 -7.74
CA TYR A 86 7.28 -0.47 -8.99
C TYR A 86 8.38 -1.33 -9.61
N GLY A 87 9.65 -1.03 -9.34
CA GLY A 87 10.78 -1.62 -10.06
C GLY A 87 10.69 -1.31 -11.55
N GLU A 88 10.74 -2.34 -12.40
CA GLU A 88 10.59 -2.20 -13.85
C GLU A 88 9.14 -2.25 -14.34
N LEU A 89 8.18 -2.29 -13.41
CA LEU A 89 6.77 -2.38 -13.76
C LEU A 89 6.25 -1.07 -14.36
N SER A 90 5.90 -1.10 -15.64
CA SER A 90 5.08 -0.06 -16.25
C SER A 90 3.62 -0.26 -15.88
N LEU A 91 3.03 0.72 -15.21
CA LEU A 91 1.64 0.70 -14.76
C LEU A 91 0.77 1.61 -15.66
N PRO A 92 -0.44 1.15 -16.03
CA PRO A 92 -1.43 2.00 -16.66
C PRO A 92 -1.78 3.23 -15.79
N LEU A 93 -2.16 4.32 -16.44
CA LEU A 93 -2.39 5.61 -15.79
C LEU A 93 -3.52 5.54 -14.75
N GLU A 94 -4.57 4.76 -15.02
CA GLU A 94 -5.71 4.56 -14.12
C GLU A 94 -5.32 3.79 -12.84
N VAL A 95 -4.36 2.88 -12.93
CA VAL A 95 -3.80 2.18 -11.75
C VAL A 95 -2.97 3.15 -10.92
N ARG A 96 -2.10 3.91 -11.58
CA ARG A 96 -1.28 4.94 -10.92
C ARG A 96 -2.15 6.01 -10.24
N ALA A 97 -3.24 6.43 -10.88
CA ALA A 97 -4.20 7.36 -10.30
C ALA A 97 -4.86 6.79 -9.03
N ALA A 98 -5.21 5.50 -9.02
CA ALA A 98 -5.79 4.85 -7.84
C ALA A 98 -4.79 4.73 -6.67
N LEU A 99 -3.53 4.37 -6.95
CA LEU A 99 -2.46 4.33 -5.96
C LEU A 99 -2.15 5.71 -5.40
N HIS A 100 -2.07 6.71 -6.28
CA HIS A 100 -1.91 8.12 -5.92
C HIS A 100 -3.02 8.59 -4.98
N GLU A 101 -4.30 8.29 -5.27
CA GLU A 101 -5.42 8.66 -4.39
C GLU A 101 -5.31 7.95 -3.03
N GLY A 102 -4.87 6.68 -3.01
CA GLY A 102 -4.59 5.95 -1.77
C GLY A 102 -3.49 6.60 -0.93
N LEU A 103 -2.39 7.03 -1.55
CA LEU A 103 -1.30 7.76 -0.88
C LEU A 103 -1.77 9.11 -0.34
N LEU A 104 -2.58 9.84 -1.10
CA LEU A 104 -3.19 11.09 -0.65
C LEU A 104 -4.07 10.88 0.58
N LEU A 105 -4.88 9.82 0.59
CA LEU A 105 -5.78 9.51 1.72
C LEU A 105 -5.07 8.88 2.93
N SER A 106 -3.77 8.57 2.85
CA SER A 106 -2.97 7.97 3.92
C SER A 106 -1.87 8.90 4.41
N PHE A 107 -0.75 8.99 3.69
CA PHE A 107 0.44 9.74 4.11
C PHE A 107 0.29 11.26 3.92
N TYR A 108 -0.55 11.71 2.98
CA TYR A 108 -0.57 13.11 2.53
C TYR A 108 -1.88 13.86 2.77
N ASP A 109 -2.82 13.32 3.56
CA ASP A 109 -4.21 13.82 3.64
C ASP A 109 -4.36 15.19 4.35
N HIS A 110 -3.30 15.71 5.00
CA HIS A 110 -3.44 16.85 5.93
C HIS A 110 -2.42 17.98 5.75
N GLY A 111 -2.94 19.17 5.45
CA GLY A 111 -2.19 20.43 5.41
C GLY A 111 -1.53 20.70 4.05
N PRO A 112 -0.63 21.69 3.94
CA PRO A 112 0.19 21.87 2.75
C PRO A 112 1.27 20.80 2.71
N THR A 113 0.90 19.52 2.75
CA THR A 113 1.80 18.35 2.59
C THR A 113 1.94 17.93 1.14
N SER A 114 1.03 18.43 0.31
CA SER A 114 1.07 18.36 -1.13
C SER A 114 0.38 19.62 -1.68
N ARG A 115 0.76 20.04 -2.89
CA ARG A 115 0.02 21.09 -3.60
C ARG A 115 -0.20 20.64 -5.03
N GLY A 116 -1.45 20.59 -5.42
CA GLY A 116 -1.86 20.27 -6.77
C GLY A 116 -2.61 21.41 -7.43
N SER A 117 -3.00 21.15 -8.67
CA SER A 117 -4.01 21.95 -9.37
C SER A 117 -5.34 21.91 -8.61
N GLU A 118 -6.10 23.00 -8.67
CA GLU A 118 -7.50 23.02 -8.19
C GLU A 118 -8.42 22.24 -9.15
N THR A 119 -7.98 22.06 -10.39
CA THR A 119 -8.73 21.36 -11.44
C THR A 119 -8.28 19.91 -11.51
N ALA A 120 -9.23 19.00 -11.30
CA ALA A 120 -9.02 17.57 -11.48
C ALA A 120 -8.92 17.22 -12.97
N ILE A 121 -8.03 16.30 -13.31
CA ILE A 121 -7.96 15.69 -14.64
C ILE A 121 -8.93 14.52 -14.65
N GLU A 122 -9.80 14.50 -15.66
CA GLU A 122 -10.69 13.38 -15.95
C GLU A 122 -10.21 12.68 -17.22
N SER A 123 -10.22 11.36 -17.19
CA SER A 123 -9.76 10.52 -18.30
C SER A 123 -10.57 9.23 -18.31
N THR A 124 -10.53 8.51 -19.42
CA THR A 124 -11.30 7.27 -19.60
C THR A 124 -10.38 6.13 -20.02
N TYR A 125 -10.74 4.92 -19.65
CA TYR A 125 -10.10 3.68 -20.08
C TYR A 125 -11.18 2.62 -20.36
N GLU A 126 -10.88 1.65 -21.20
CA GLU A 126 -11.83 0.63 -21.65
C GLU A 126 -11.78 -0.62 -20.77
N ILE A 127 -12.95 -1.10 -20.34
CA ILE A 127 -13.11 -2.41 -19.69
C ILE A 127 -14.32 -3.11 -20.31
N ASP A 128 -14.13 -4.31 -20.83
CA ASP A 128 -15.19 -5.08 -21.48
C ASP A 128 -15.94 -4.23 -22.54
N ASP A 129 -15.18 -3.48 -23.36
CA ASP A 129 -15.66 -2.52 -24.39
C ASP A 129 -16.57 -1.40 -23.86
N LYS A 130 -16.38 -1.01 -22.59
CA LYS A 130 -17.09 0.10 -21.95
C LYS A 130 -16.11 1.15 -21.43
N PRO A 131 -16.31 2.44 -21.78
CA PRO A 131 -15.45 3.52 -21.34
C PRO A 131 -15.76 3.88 -19.88
N VAL A 132 -14.84 3.57 -18.97
CA VAL A 132 -14.95 3.94 -17.55
C VAL A 132 -14.09 5.17 -17.28
N SER A 133 -14.67 6.19 -16.64
CA SER A 133 -13.91 7.36 -16.24
C SER A 133 -13.17 7.16 -14.92
N TYR A 134 -12.01 7.80 -14.83
CA TYR A 134 -11.28 8.01 -13.59
C TYR A 134 -10.85 9.47 -13.50
N ARG A 135 -10.60 9.92 -12.27
CA ARG A 135 -10.30 11.31 -11.97
C ARG A 135 -9.20 11.40 -10.92
N TYR A 136 -8.24 12.29 -11.12
CA TYR A 136 -7.20 12.58 -10.13
C TYR A 136 -6.88 14.07 -10.07
N LEU A 137 -6.29 14.50 -8.95
CA LEU A 137 -5.81 15.87 -8.75
C LEU A 137 -4.30 15.90 -8.99
N PRO A 138 -3.81 16.52 -10.08
CA PRO A 138 -2.38 16.51 -10.36
C PRO A 138 -1.62 17.34 -9.33
N LEU A 139 -0.49 16.82 -8.86
CA LEU A 139 0.44 17.45 -7.93
C LEU A 139 1.58 18.16 -8.64
N SER A 140 2.03 19.24 -8.02
CA SER A 140 3.27 19.93 -8.35
C SER A 140 4.41 19.62 -7.38
N TRP A 141 4.07 19.24 -6.14
CA TRP A 141 5.02 18.79 -5.12
C TRP A 141 4.33 18.07 -3.95
N TYR A 142 5.11 17.33 -3.15
CA TYR A 142 4.71 16.79 -1.84
C TYR A 142 5.90 16.71 -0.87
N LYS A 143 5.62 16.62 0.44
CA LYS A 143 6.57 16.85 1.55
C LYS A 143 7.83 15.98 1.56
N HIS A 144 7.78 14.76 1.00
CA HIS A 144 8.97 13.90 0.91
C HIS A 144 9.96 14.39 -0.16
N GLN A 145 9.55 15.23 -1.12
CA GLN A 145 10.46 15.77 -2.12
C GLN A 145 11.31 16.91 -1.55
N ASN A 146 12.56 17.02 -2.01
CA ASN A 146 13.40 18.19 -1.75
C ASN A 146 12.85 19.38 -2.54
N THR A 147 12.02 20.16 -1.88
CA THR A 147 11.37 21.31 -2.49
C THR A 147 11.90 22.57 -1.83
N GLN A 148 13.17 22.91 -2.09
CA GLN A 148 13.79 24.14 -1.60
C GLN A 148 12.79 25.32 -1.67
N GLY A 149 12.30 25.77 -0.52
CA GLY A 149 11.38 26.91 -0.38
C GLY A 149 9.91 26.69 -0.83
N ARG A 150 9.47 25.49 -1.24
CA ARG A 150 8.05 25.25 -1.57
C ARG A 150 7.36 24.50 -0.42
N GLY A 151 6.55 25.22 0.37
CA GLY A 151 5.78 24.66 1.48
C GLY A 151 6.21 25.20 2.85
N LYS A 152 5.43 24.87 3.90
CA LYS A 152 5.79 25.14 5.30
C LYS A 152 6.33 23.86 5.92
N GLY A 153 7.58 23.85 6.38
CA GLY A 153 8.22 22.72 7.06
C GLY A 153 9.50 22.24 6.39
N LYS A 154 10.18 21.29 7.02
CA LYS A 154 11.38 20.63 6.49
C LYS A 154 10.97 19.50 5.53
N ASP A 155 11.72 19.35 4.44
CA ASP A 155 11.58 18.24 3.49
C ASP A 155 12.20 16.95 4.05
N GLY A 156 12.02 15.84 3.33
CA GLY A 156 12.49 14.53 3.77
C GLY A 156 14.00 14.47 4.01
N SER A 157 14.80 15.08 3.12
CA SER A 157 16.27 15.06 3.24
C SER A 157 16.78 15.95 4.38
N ALA A 158 16.18 17.11 4.63
CA ALA A 158 16.52 17.93 5.79
C ALA A 158 16.14 17.23 7.10
N LEU A 159 14.97 16.58 7.15
CA LEU A 159 14.53 15.84 8.34
C LEU A 159 15.51 14.72 8.74
N ILE A 160 15.99 13.92 7.78
CA ILE A 160 16.97 12.87 8.07
C ILE A 160 18.31 13.46 8.51
N VAL A 161 18.81 14.51 7.84
CA VAL A 161 20.09 15.14 8.20
C VAL A 161 20.05 15.72 9.61
N ASP A 162 18.97 16.38 10.00
CA ASP A 162 18.81 16.85 11.39
C ASP A 162 18.75 15.68 12.38
N SER A 163 18.12 14.57 11.99
CA SER A 163 18.00 13.40 12.87
C SER A 163 19.32 12.66 13.12
N LEU A 164 20.38 12.96 12.36
CA LEU A 164 21.73 12.45 12.60
C LEU A 164 22.36 13.07 13.85
N THR A 165 21.94 14.27 14.25
CA THR A 165 22.45 14.95 15.45
C THR A 165 21.50 14.85 16.63
N GLU A 166 20.19 14.94 16.40
CA GLU A 166 19.19 14.94 17.47
C GLU A 166 17.94 14.13 17.10
N PRO A 167 17.35 13.35 18.03
CA PRO A 167 16.10 12.66 17.75
C PRO A 167 14.98 13.60 17.32
N ILE A 168 14.29 13.29 16.22
CA ILE A 168 13.20 14.12 15.71
C ILE A 168 11.84 13.62 16.18
N GLY A 169 10.91 14.54 16.42
CA GLY A 169 9.54 14.23 16.80
C GLY A 169 8.74 13.62 15.65
N LEU A 170 8.05 12.51 15.94
CA LEU A 170 7.15 11.88 14.99
C LEU A 170 5.92 12.74 14.72
N THR A 171 5.55 12.80 13.44
CA THR A 171 4.34 13.48 12.97
C THR A 171 3.46 12.47 12.24
N SER A 172 2.17 12.77 12.11
CA SER A 172 1.23 11.91 11.38
C SER A 172 1.62 11.68 9.91
N ALA A 173 2.42 12.58 9.33
CA ALA A 173 2.94 12.45 7.97
C ALA A 173 4.05 11.39 7.84
N LEU A 174 4.80 11.13 8.93
CA LEU A 174 5.83 10.08 8.98
C LEU A 174 5.24 8.75 9.45
N PHE A 175 4.34 8.81 10.41
CA PHE A 175 3.71 7.65 11.02
C PHE A 175 2.20 7.88 11.13
N PRO A 176 1.39 7.28 10.24
CA PRO A 176 -0.07 7.40 10.32
C PRO A 176 -0.58 7.02 11.72
N GLY A 177 -1.26 7.96 12.38
CA GLY A 177 -1.74 7.80 13.76
C GLY A 177 -0.78 8.27 14.86
N ALA A 178 0.41 8.80 14.55
CA ALA A 178 1.22 9.52 15.52
C ALA A 178 0.53 10.83 15.94
N ILE A 179 0.35 11.01 17.24
CA ILE A 179 -0.33 12.16 17.84
C ILE A 179 0.55 12.75 18.93
N GLN A 180 0.79 14.06 18.88
CA GLN A 180 1.25 14.81 20.03
C GLN A 180 0.06 15.05 20.96
N ARG A 181 0.05 14.41 22.14
CA ARG A 181 -1.10 14.47 23.06
C ARG A 181 -1.38 15.89 23.56
N HIS A 182 -0.34 16.71 23.72
CA HIS A 182 -0.45 18.10 24.14
C HIS A 182 0.43 19.01 23.30
N ALA A 183 -0.17 19.86 22.46
CA ALA A 183 0.58 20.80 21.61
C ALA A 183 1.45 21.79 22.41
N ALA A 184 1.06 22.10 23.65
CA ALA A 184 1.82 22.95 24.57
C ALA A 184 2.99 22.23 25.29
N HIS A 185 3.07 20.90 25.19
CA HIS A 185 4.13 20.11 25.85
C HIS A 185 4.79 19.17 24.84
N SER A 186 5.96 19.59 24.33
CA SER A 186 6.79 18.81 23.42
C SER A 186 7.23 17.46 24.01
N ALA A 187 7.29 17.33 25.34
CA ALA A 187 7.59 16.09 26.05
C ALA A 187 6.60 14.94 25.77
N SER A 188 5.42 15.24 25.21
CA SER A 188 4.42 14.23 24.83
C SER A 188 4.57 13.71 23.40
N GLN A 189 5.52 14.25 22.63
CA GLN A 189 5.82 13.80 21.28
C GLN A 189 6.87 12.69 21.32
N VAL A 190 6.55 11.54 20.72
CA VAL A 190 7.52 10.46 20.54
C VAL A 190 8.61 10.95 19.60
N THR A 191 9.87 10.85 20.02
CA THR A 191 11.03 11.16 19.18
C THR A 191 11.74 9.88 18.74
N GLN A 192 12.44 9.93 17.62
CA GLN A 192 13.19 8.80 17.08
C GLN A 192 14.54 9.23 16.48
N SER A 193 15.53 8.35 16.55
CA SER A 193 16.85 8.54 15.93
C SER A 193 16.80 8.40 14.41
N ALA A 194 17.86 8.81 13.73
CA ALA A 194 18.02 8.67 12.28
C ALA A 194 17.78 7.22 11.79
N GLU A 195 18.24 6.20 12.53
CA GLU A 195 18.10 4.80 12.12
C GLU A 195 16.63 4.36 11.98
N LEU A 196 15.73 4.98 12.75
CA LEU A 196 14.28 4.70 12.73
C LEU A 196 13.51 5.66 11.82
N VAL A 197 13.96 6.92 11.74
CA VAL A 197 13.33 7.97 10.93
C VAL A 197 13.47 7.70 9.45
N LEU A 198 14.65 7.29 8.99
CA LEU A 198 14.89 7.03 7.57
C LEU A 198 13.95 5.94 7.01
N PRO A 199 13.78 4.77 7.66
CA PRO A 199 12.75 3.82 7.28
C PRO A 199 11.35 4.42 7.17
N LEU A 200 10.92 5.24 8.15
CA LEU A 200 9.59 5.86 8.10
C LEU A 200 9.41 6.82 6.92
N LEU A 201 10.45 7.57 6.55
CA LEU A 201 10.43 8.44 5.37
C LEU A 201 10.22 7.64 4.08
N PHE A 202 10.69 6.39 4.03
CA PHE A 202 10.52 5.47 2.91
C PHE A 202 9.31 4.54 3.03
N ALA A 203 8.52 4.65 4.10
CA ALA A 203 7.28 3.89 4.26
C ALA A 203 6.30 4.02 3.07
N PRO A 204 6.11 5.20 2.43
CA PRO A 204 5.27 5.29 1.24
C PRO A 204 5.72 4.38 0.07
N VAL A 205 7.02 4.10 -0.03
CA VAL A 205 7.60 3.24 -1.07
C VAL A 205 7.42 1.76 -0.70
N GLY A 206 7.64 1.42 0.57
CA GLY A 206 7.59 0.06 1.09
C GLY A 206 6.21 -0.49 1.43
N THR A 207 5.16 0.31 1.26
CA THR A 207 3.77 -0.05 1.53
C THR A 207 2.95 0.06 0.25
N MET A 208 1.68 -0.34 0.29
CA MET A 208 0.73 -0.08 -0.80
C MET A 208 -0.54 0.56 -0.23
N ALA A 209 -0.95 1.69 -0.80
CA ALA A 209 -2.16 2.38 -0.39
C ALA A 209 -3.19 2.38 -1.51
N LEU A 210 -4.41 1.96 -1.21
CA LEU A 210 -5.55 2.04 -2.11
C LEU A 210 -6.72 2.68 -1.40
N LYS A 211 -7.50 3.47 -2.13
CA LYS A 211 -8.74 4.03 -1.60
C LYS A 211 -9.73 2.92 -1.28
N ALA A 212 -10.31 3.00 -0.09
CA ALA A 212 -11.32 2.08 0.36
C ALA A 212 -12.49 2.82 1.02
N GLY A 213 -13.62 2.12 1.17
CA GLY A 213 -14.78 2.67 1.88
C GLY A 213 -15.86 3.27 0.99
N GLY A 214 -16.88 3.81 1.67
CA GLY A 214 -18.19 4.16 1.10
C GLY A 214 -18.38 5.63 0.74
N LYS A 215 -19.56 5.94 0.16
CA LYS A 215 -19.96 7.30 -0.20
C LYS A 215 -20.12 8.17 1.05
N LYS A 216 -19.70 9.43 0.92
CA LYS A 216 -19.86 10.51 1.91
C LYS A 216 -21.25 10.48 2.55
N VAL A 217 -21.30 10.58 3.88
CA VAL A 217 -22.55 10.77 4.64
C VAL A 217 -23.27 11.98 4.07
N ASN A 218 -24.49 11.79 3.61
CA ASN A 218 -25.42 12.85 3.29
C ASN A 218 -26.13 13.32 4.57
N ASP A 219 -26.54 14.59 4.61
CA ASP A 219 -27.10 15.31 5.76
C ASP A 219 -28.33 14.64 6.43
N ARG A 220 -28.88 13.59 5.83
CA ARG A 220 -30.02 12.79 6.32
C ARG A 220 -29.64 11.64 7.25
N GLY A 221 -28.40 11.59 7.75
CA GLY A 221 -28.04 10.75 8.90
C GLY A 221 -27.88 9.24 8.62
N THR A 222 -27.95 8.77 7.37
CA THR A 222 -27.53 7.39 7.05
C THR A 222 -26.01 7.29 7.19
N ARG A 223 -25.54 6.76 8.32
CA ARG A 223 -24.11 6.48 8.57
C ARG A 223 -23.56 5.62 7.43
N ARG A 224 -22.67 6.19 6.63
CA ARG A 224 -21.84 5.47 5.67
C ARG A 224 -20.40 5.87 5.93
N PHE A 225 -19.50 4.89 5.98
CA PHE A 225 -18.08 5.09 6.24
C PHE A 225 -17.50 6.16 5.31
N LYS A 226 -16.79 7.14 5.87
CA LYS A 226 -16.02 8.11 5.08
C LYS A 226 -15.01 7.36 4.19
N PRO A 227 -14.74 7.85 2.97
CA PRO A 227 -13.64 7.32 2.18
C PRO A 227 -12.33 7.47 2.97
N GLY A 228 -11.51 6.44 2.92
CA GLY A 228 -10.18 6.41 3.51
C GLY A 228 -9.22 5.62 2.62
N ALA A 229 -8.03 5.35 3.13
CA ALA A 229 -7.08 4.44 2.50
C ALA A 229 -6.98 3.13 3.27
N ALA A 230 -6.94 2.02 2.56
CA ALA A 230 -6.38 0.78 3.06
C ALA A 230 -4.88 0.79 2.78
N LEU A 231 -4.07 0.85 3.83
CA LEU A 231 -2.61 0.85 3.79
C LEU A 231 -2.11 -0.56 4.11
N LEU A 232 -1.58 -1.25 3.10
CA LEU A 232 -0.92 -2.54 3.26
C LEU A 232 0.54 -2.35 3.68
N ILE A 233 0.90 -2.99 4.78
CA ILE A 233 2.18 -2.94 5.43
C ILE A 233 2.72 -4.37 5.48
N PRO A 234 3.69 -4.72 4.62
CA PRO A 234 4.34 -6.03 4.70
C PRO A 234 5.19 -6.16 5.97
N ASP A 235 5.08 -7.28 6.66
CA ASP A 235 5.95 -7.59 7.79
C ASP A 235 7.14 -8.45 7.32
N LEU A 236 8.18 -7.75 6.87
CA LEU A 236 9.37 -8.33 6.26
C LEU A 236 10.26 -9.02 7.29
N ASN A 237 10.74 -10.22 6.94
CA ASN A 237 11.74 -10.97 7.72
C ASN A 237 13.17 -10.82 7.16
N THR A 238 13.28 -10.44 5.89
CA THR A 238 14.54 -10.23 5.17
C THR A 238 14.40 -9.08 4.16
N LEU A 239 15.52 -8.43 3.86
CA LEU A 239 15.65 -7.39 2.85
C LEU A 239 16.01 -7.96 1.46
N LEU A 240 16.36 -9.25 1.36
CA LEU A 240 16.88 -9.82 0.11
C LEU A 240 15.86 -9.86 -1.02
N GLU A 241 14.57 -10.05 -0.71
CA GLU A 241 13.55 -10.29 -1.74
C GLU A 241 12.57 -9.13 -1.95
N VAL A 242 12.83 -8.00 -1.30
CA VAL A 242 11.89 -6.87 -1.30
C VAL A 242 11.63 -6.33 -2.71
N GLU A 243 12.63 -6.36 -3.58
CA GLU A 243 12.50 -5.92 -4.98
C GLU A 243 11.56 -6.79 -5.82
N TYR A 244 11.34 -8.05 -5.43
CA TYR A 244 10.40 -8.96 -6.08
C TYR A 244 9.02 -8.88 -5.42
N PHE A 245 9.02 -8.71 -4.11
CA PHE A 245 7.82 -8.63 -3.29
C PHE A 245 6.98 -7.38 -3.60
N LEU A 246 7.57 -6.18 -3.52
CA LEU A 246 6.81 -4.92 -3.62
C LEU A 246 6.08 -4.79 -4.96
N PRO A 247 6.71 -5.03 -6.14
CA PRO A 247 5.99 -4.94 -7.41
C PRO A 247 4.91 -6.02 -7.59
N THR A 248 4.93 -7.08 -6.77
CA THR A 248 3.96 -8.18 -6.85
C THR A 248 2.65 -7.83 -6.16
N ILE A 249 2.68 -7.13 -5.02
CA ILE A 249 1.44 -6.73 -4.34
C ILE A 249 0.66 -5.65 -5.09
N ILE A 250 1.34 -4.90 -5.95
CA ILE A 250 0.77 -3.80 -6.75
C ILE A 250 -0.26 -4.30 -7.78
N PRO A 251 -1.48 -3.74 -7.82
CA PRO A 251 -2.48 -3.97 -8.86
C PRO A 251 -1.92 -3.81 -10.27
N ARG A 252 -2.34 -4.67 -11.22
CA ARG A 252 -1.89 -4.59 -12.62
C ARG A 252 -2.88 -3.90 -13.54
N ASN A 253 -4.11 -3.74 -13.09
CA ASN A 253 -5.20 -3.13 -13.84
C ASN A 253 -6.19 -2.48 -12.87
N ALA A 254 -7.12 -1.68 -13.38
CA ALA A 254 -8.06 -0.95 -12.53
C ALA A 254 -9.04 -1.86 -11.74
N ARG A 255 -9.27 -3.09 -12.20
CA ARG A 255 -10.11 -4.08 -11.48
C ARG A 255 -9.44 -4.47 -10.17
N ASP A 256 -8.13 -4.67 -10.21
CA ASP A 256 -7.29 -5.02 -9.05
C ASP A 256 -7.17 -3.86 -8.04
N CYS A 257 -7.41 -2.62 -8.47
CA CYS A 257 -7.48 -1.46 -7.59
C CYS A 257 -8.81 -1.38 -6.82
N GLN A 258 -9.85 -2.14 -7.24
CA GLN A 258 -11.15 -2.11 -6.58
C GLN A 258 -11.10 -2.91 -5.29
N ILE A 259 -10.97 -2.21 -4.16
CA ILE A 259 -11.07 -2.79 -2.82
C ILE A 259 -12.29 -2.22 -2.07
N SER A 260 -12.90 -3.07 -1.25
CA SER A 260 -14.11 -2.74 -0.50
C SER A 260 -13.82 -2.40 0.96
N ASN A 261 -12.90 -3.12 1.59
CA ASN A 261 -12.42 -2.91 2.97
C ASN A 261 -10.95 -3.36 3.10
N VAL A 262 -10.39 -3.26 4.32
CA VAL A 262 -9.01 -3.67 4.61
C VAL A 262 -8.74 -5.16 4.39
N ALA A 263 -9.70 -6.03 4.75
CA ALA A 263 -9.56 -7.47 4.56
C ALA A 263 -9.51 -7.87 3.08
N ASP A 264 -10.37 -7.25 2.26
CA ASP A 264 -10.40 -7.41 0.79
C ASP A 264 -9.07 -6.96 0.18
N ALA A 265 -8.50 -5.84 0.64
CA ALA A 265 -7.20 -5.38 0.18
C ALA A 265 -6.06 -6.36 0.54
N ALA A 266 -6.05 -6.86 1.78
CA ALA A 266 -5.03 -7.78 2.27
C ALA A 266 -5.05 -9.12 1.51
N LEU A 267 -6.23 -9.76 1.44
CA LEU A 267 -6.37 -11.05 0.76
C LEU A 267 -6.12 -10.94 -0.75
N GLN A 268 -6.48 -9.82 -1.39
CA GLN A 268 -6.12 -9.61 -2.80
C GLN A 268 -4.60 -9.52 -3.02
N ALA A 269 -3.87 -8.88 -2.11
CA ALA A 269 -2.41 -8.83 -2.19
C ALA A 269 -1.78 -10.21 -1.96
N GLU A 270 -2.29 -10.99 -0.99
CA GLU A 270 -1.86 -12.37 -0.79
C GLU A 270 -2.11 -13.27 -2.01
N LEU A 271 -3.26 -13.11 -2.68
CA LEU A 271 -3.52 -13.83 -3.94
C LEU A 271 -2.47 -13.49 -5.01
N ARG A 272 -2.05 -12.23 -5.12
CA ARG A 272 -1.00 -11.83 -6.07
C ARG A 272 0.34 -12.46 -5.72
N LEU A 273 0.71 -12.46 -4.44
CA LEU A 273 1.93 -13.12 -3.96
C LEU A 273 1.90 -14.63 -4.21
N ARG A 274 0.76 -15.28 -3.93
CA ARG A 274 0.56 -16.71 -4.19
C ARG A 274 0.73 -17.03 -5.67
N SER A 275 0.17 -16.20 -6.55
CA SER A 275 0.28 -16.39 -8.00
C SER A 275 1.71 -16.36 -8.52
N ARG A 276 2.65 -15.80 -7.74
CA ARG A 276 4.08 -15.73 -8.04
C ARG A 276 4.94 -16.67 -7.18
N ASN A 277 4.32 -17.50 -6.33
CA ASN A 277 5.01 -18.34 -5.34
C ASN A 277 5.90 -17.52 -4.38
N LEU A 278 5.44 -16.34 -3.97
CA LEU A 278 6.13 -15.45 -3.03
C LEU A 278 5.47 -15.42 -1.63
N LEU A 279 4.59 -16.38 -1.33
CA LEU A 279 4.11 -16.61 0.03
C LEU A 279 5.10 -17.56 0.73
N ASP A 280 6.23 -17.01 1.14
CA ASP A 280 7.21 -17.70 1.97
C ASP A 280 7.32 -17.01 3.33
N LEU A 281 7.18 -17.78 4.40
CA LEU A 281 7.30 -17.30 5.78
C LEU A 281 8.73 -16.84 6.11
N GLU A 282 9.74 -17.36 5.40
CA GLU A 282 11.12 -16.88 5.53
C GLU A 282 11.25 -15.43 5.02
N THR A 283 10.42 -15.05 4.06
CA THR A 283 10.43 -13.70 3.46
C THR A 283 9.46 -12.74 4.14
N LEU A 284 8.24 -13.19 4.36
CA LEU A 284 7.12 -12.38 4.82
C LEU A 284 6.30 -13.14 5.86
N SER A 285 6.29 -12.65 7.09
CA SER A 285 5.54 -13.28 8.18
C SER A 285 4.04 -12.98 8.13
N ALA A 286 3.69 -11.75 7.74
CA ALA A 286 2.31 -11.28 7.72
C ALA A 286 2.14 -10.11 6.77
N LEU A 287 0.89 -9.86 6.38
CA LEU A 287 0.47 -8.66 5.69
C LEU A 287 -0.55 -7.91 6.55
N ARG A 288 -0.12 -6.78 7.11
CA ARG A 288 -1.01 -5.94 7.92
C ARG A 288 -1.68 -4.90 7.04
N CYS A 289 -3.01 -4.77 7.14
CA CYS A 289 -3.77 -3.72 6.49
C CYS A 289 -4.38 -2.77 7.51
N VAL A 290 -4.06 -1.49 7.38
CA VAL A 290 -4.54 -0.43 8.25
C VAL A 290 -5.54 0.45 7.51
N TRP A 291 -6.66 0.76 8.15
CA TRP A 291 -7.61 1.75 7.65
C TRP A 291 -7.25 3.15 8.13
N CYS A 292 -6.79 3.99 7.21
CA CYS A 292 -6.51 5.40 7.42
C CYS A 292 -7.77 6.21 7.03
N CYS A 293 -8.44 6.82 8.00
CA CYS A 293 -9.66 7.59 7.74
C CYS A 293 -9.79 8.81 8.67
N PRO A 294 -10.30 9.95 8.16
CA PRO A 294 -10.50 11.14 8.99
C PRO A 294 -11.61 10.94 10.03
N ASN A 295 -11.27 11.17 11.30
CA ASN A 295 -12.27 11.17 12.36
C ASN A 295 -13.29 12.32 12.19
N ASP A 296 -14.50 12.12 12.72
CA ASP A 296 -15.59 13.12 12.66
C ASP A 296 -15.30 14.39 13.48
N TRP A 297 -14.60 14.26 14.61
CA TRP A 297 -14.34 15.37 15.52
C TRP A 297 -13.05 16.13 15.23
N ASN A 298 -12.13 15.53 14.47
CA ASN A 298 -10.92 16.20 14.00
C ASN A 298 -10.50 15.62 12.65
N SER A 299 -10.91 16.29 11.58
CA SER A 299 -10.57 15.90 10.21
C SER A 299 -9.08 16.01 9.90
N ARG A 300 -8.25 16.53 10.82
CA ARG A 300 -6.78 16.61 10.70
C ARG A 300 -6.06 15.45 11.41
N LEU A 301 -6.80 14.55 12.08
CA LEU A 301 -6.26 13.35 12.68
C LEU A 301 -6.93 12.13 12.04
N GLN A 302 -6.13 11.30 11.39
CA GLN A 302 -6.50 9.94 11.00
C GLN A 302 -5.75 8.94 11.89
N PRO A 303 -6.21 8.69 13.13
CA PRO A 303 -5.73 7.49 13.81
C PRO A 303 -6.15 6.27 12.97
N PRO A 304 -5.36 5.19 12.99
CA PRO A 304 -5.79 3.92 12.43
C PRO A 304 -7.15 3.56 13.03
N SER A 305 -8.20 3.64 12.21
CA SER A 305 -9.58 3.51 12.69
C SER A 305 -10.03 2.05 12.70
N ALA A 306 -9.34 1.22 11.92
CA ALA A 306 -9.43 -0.23 11.95
C ALA A 306 -8.07 -0.80 11.54
N VAL A 307 -7.68 -1.92 12.13
CA VAL A 307 -6.50 -2.69 11.73
C VAL A 307 -6.95 -4.12 11.50
N THR A 308 -6.64 -4.65 10.33
CA THR A 308 -6.80 -6.07 10.01
C THR A 308 -5.42 -6.62 9.69
N GLU A 309 -5.10 -7.73 10.32
CA GLU A 309 -3.85 -8.44 10.08
C GLU A 309 -4.22 -9.79 9.49
N VAL A 310 -3.63 -10.12 8.36
CA VAL A 310 -3.76 -11.43 7.74
C VAL A 310 -2.40 -12.09 7.85
N SER A 311 -2.38 -13.28 8.45
CA SER A 311 -1.19 -14.12 8.50
C SER A 311 -0.93 -14.69 7.11
N VAL A 312 0.32 -14.63 6.67
CA VAL A 312 0.72 -15.18 5.38
C VAL A 312 0.85 -16.69 5.51
N ASP A 313 -0.07 -17.44 4.90
CA ASP A 313 0.00 -18.89 4.84
C ASP A 313 -0.40 -19.38 3.43
N ALA A 314 0.56 -19.95 2.71
CA ALA A 314 0.38 -20.47 1.37
C ALA A 314 -0.60 -21.67 1.29
N THR A 315 -0.86 -22.31 2.43
CA THR A 315 -1.78 -23.45 2.57
C THR A 315 -3.16 -23.05 3.10
N ASP A 316 -3.40 -21.75 3.29
CA ASP A 316 -4.63 -21.27 3.89
C ASP A 316 -5.85 -21.56 3.00
N ILE A 317 -6.73 -22.41 3.51
CA ILE A 317 -8.04 -22.70 2.92
C ILE A 317 -8.87 -21.40 2.76
N ALA A 318 -8.67 -20.41 3.63
CA ALA A 318 -9.33 -19.13 3.52
C ALA A 318 -8.94 -18.39 2.24
N LEU A 319 -7.67 -18.47 1.83
CA LEU A 319 -7.21 -17.83 0.59
C LEU A 319 -7.76 -18.54 -0.66
N ASP A 320 -7.90 -19.87 -0.63
CA ASP A 320 -8.62 -20.63 -1.68
C ASP A 320 -10.10 -20.23 -1.75
N GLN A 321 -10.78 -20.12 -0.61
CA GLN A 321 -12.17 -19.66 -0.55
C GLN A 321 -12.32 -18.22 -1.06
N PHE A 322 -11.36 -17.35 -0.74
CA PHE A 322 -11.35 -15.98 -1.22
C PHE A 322 -11.11 -15.90 -2.73
N GLU A 323 -10.22 -16.71 -3.30
CA GLU A 323 -10.01 -16.79 -4.74
C GLU A 323 -11.30 -17.20 -5.48
N ILE A 324 -11.99 -18.21 -4.97
CA ILE A 324 -13.29 -18.64 -5.52
C ILE A 324 -14.31 -17.49 -5.41
N ALA A 325 -14.38 -16.82 -4.26
CA ALA A 325 -15.27 -15.67 -4.08
C ALA A 325 -14.93 -14.54 -5.05
N MET A 326 -13.65 -14.27 -5.33
CA MET A 326 -13.20 -13.28 -6.31
C MET A 326 -13.61 -13.66 -7.74
N ALA A 327 -13.54 -14.94 -8.10
CA ALA A 327 -13.95 -15.42 -9.42
C ALA A 327 -15.48 -15.36 -9.62
N VAL A 328 -16.25 -15.76 -8.60
CA VAL A 328 -17.72 -15.83 -8.67
C VAL A 328 -18.37 -14.46 -8.45
N LEU A 329 -17.81 -13.67 -7.54
CA LEU A 329 -18.30 -12.34 -7.16
C LEU A 329 -17.44 -11.23 -7.76
N ALA A 330 -16.75 -11.52 -8.88
CA ALA A 330 -15.98 -10.56 -9.63
C ALA A 330 -16.81 -9.27 -9.79
N PRO A 331 -16.20 -8.10 -9.57
CA PRO A 331 -16.96 -6.86 -9.60
C PRO A 331 -17.64 -6.75 -10.98
N PRO A 332 -18.97 -6.51 -11.03
CA PRO A 332 -19.73 -6.62 -12.27
C PRO A 332 -19.11 -5.72 -13.34
N SER A 333 -19.24 -6.10 -14.62
CA SER A 333 -18.85 -5.22 -15.72
C SER A 333 -19.45 -3.82 -15.53
N PRO A 334 -18.76 -2.76 -16.02
CA PRO A 334 -19.21 -1.38 -15.84
C PRO A 334 -20.69 -1.21 -16.21
N ARG A 335 -21.39 -0.41 -15.41
CA ARG A 335 -22.81 -0.12 -15.57
C ARG A 335 -23.00 1.33 -15.96
N GLN A 336 -23.92 1.57 -16.87
CA GLN A 336 -24.29 2.91 -17.28
C GLN A 336 -25.23 3.55 -16.24
N THR A 337 -24.98 4.80 -15.89
CA THR A 337 -25.88 5.63 -15.10
C THR A 337 -27.02 6.15 -15.98
N LYS A 338 -28.05 6.75 -15.35
CA LYS A 338 -29.12 7.46 -16.06
C LYS A 338 -28.62 8.62 -16.94
N LYS A 339 -27.40 9.12 -16.70
CA LYS A 339 -26.77 10.20 -17.46
C LYS A 339 -25.91 9.72 -18.63
N GLY A 340 -25.83 8.40 -18.84
CA GLY A 340 -25.00 7.81 -19.89
C GLY A 340 -23.55 7.51 -19.48
N GLU A 341 -23.10 8.00 -18.31
CA GLU A 341 -21.76 7.74 -17.77
C GLU A 341 -21.63 6.29 -17.27
N TYR A 342 -20.52 5.63 -17.52
CA TYR A 342 -20.25 4.31 -16.94
C TYR A 342 -19.52 4.41 -15.60
N PHE A 343 -19.91 3.57 -14.66
CA PHE A 343 -19.21 3.41 -13.38
C PHE A 343 -19.02 1.94 -13.05
N TRP A 344 -18.00 1.65 -12.23
CA TRP A 344 -17.78 0.30 -11.73
C TRP A 344 -18.58 0.05 -10.45
N PRO A 345 -19.60 -0.83 -10.44
CA PRO A 345 -20.29 -1.19 -9.21
C PRO A 345 -19.39 -1.99 -8.25
N LYS A 346 -19.44 -1.67 -6.96
CA LYS A 346 -18.77 -2.47 -5.92
C LYS A 346 -19.56 -3.74 -5.61
N SER A 347 -18.85 -4.82 -5.25
CA SER A 347 -19.48 -6.04 -4.73
C SER A 347 -19.98 -5.80 -3.31
N TYR A 348 -21.22 -6.20 -3.03
CA TYR A 348 -21.79 -6.12 -1.67
C TYR A 348 -21.40 -7.31 -0.80
N ALA A 349 -21.20 -8.49 -1.40
CA ALA A 349 -20.93 -9.73 -0.66
C ALA A 349 -19.43 -9.94 -0.37
N ARG A 350 -18.57 -9.59 -1.34
CA ARG A 350 -17.12 -9.76 -1.22
C ARG A 350 -16.50 -9.18 0.06
N PRO A 351 -16.79 -7.93 0.49
CA PRO A 351 -16.20 -7.40 1.72
C PRO A 351 -16.52 -8.24 2.97
N PHE A 352 -17.72 -8.81 3.07
CA PHE A 352 -18.11 -9.65 4.21
C PHE A 352 -17.39 -10.99 4.21
N ILE A 353 -17.25 -11.59 3.03
CA ILE A 353 -16.49 -12.83 2.86
C ILE A 353 -15.03 -12.57 3.26
N ALA A 354 -14.43 -11.52 2.72
CA ALA A 354 -13.05 -11.14 3.04
C ALA A 354 -12.85 -10.94 4.55
N GLU A 355 -13.74 -10.21 5.21
CA GLU A 355 -13.66 -9.94 6.65
C GLU A 355 -13.82 -11.21 7.50
N ASN A 356 -14.75 -12.09 7.15
CA ASN A 356 -14.90 -13.38 7.84
C ASN A 356 -13.63 -14.23 7.70
N LEU A 357 -13.12 -14.36 6.46
CA LEU A 357 -11.94 -15.16 6.15
C LEU A 357 -10.70 -14.63 6.87
N ALA A 358 -10.45 -13.31 6.82
CA ALA A 358 -9.35 -12.68 7.54
C ALA A 358 -9.43 -12.84 9.06
N LEU A 359 -10.62 -13.07 9.62
CA LEU A 359 -10.83 -13.33 11.06
C LEU A 359 -10.85 -14.83 11.41
N GLY A 360 -10.51 -15.72 10.47
CA GLY A 360 -10.57 -17.17 10.65
C GLY A 360 -11.99 -17.70 10.85
N ARG A 361 -13.01 -16.98 10.37
CA ARG A 361 -14.43 -17.36 10.49
C ARG A 361 -14.91 -18.00 9.19
N PRO A 362 -15.94 -18.86 9.25
CA PRO A 362 -16.60 -19.35 8.04
C PRO A 362 -17.08 -18.19 7.17
N TRP A 363 -16.78 -18.22 5.87
CA TRP A 363 -17.13 -17.16 4.93
C TRP A 363 -18.64 -16.82 4.91
N SER A 364 -19.48 -17.83 5.15
CA SER A 364 -20.95 -17.74 5.16
C SER A 364 -21.52 -17.18 6.46
N ARG A 365 -20.69 -16.94 7.49
CA ARG A 365 -21.17 -16.46 8.79
C ARG A 365 -21.79 -15.07 8.62
N PRO A 366 -23.05 -14.86 9.01
CA PRO A 366 -23.65 -13.54 8.94
C PRO A 366 -22.91 -12.58 9.88
N ALA A 367 -22.71 -11.34 9.43
CA ALA A 367 -22.14 -10.29 10.26
C ALA A 367 -23.16 -9.93 11.37
N ILE A 368 -22.96 -10.47 12.57
CA ILE A 368 -23.87 -10.28 13.71
C ILE A 368 -23.92 -8.80 14.17
N SER A 369 -22.99 -7.94 13.73
CA SER A 369 -22.92 -6.52 14.13
C SER A 369 -23.77 -5.54 13.30
N LEU A 370 -24.45 -5.96 12.24
CA LEU A 370 -25.41 -5.11 11.52
C LEU A 370 -26.83 -5.36 12.02
N SER A 371 -27.06 -5.06 13.30
CA SER A 371 -28.42 -4.89 13.81
C SER A 371 -29.02 -3.62 13.21
N LEU A 372 -30.19 -3.79 12.57
CA LEU A 372 -31.19 -2.79 12.16
C LEU A 372 -30.91 -2.05 10.85
N SER A 373 -31.56 -2.55 9.77
CA SER A 373 -32.31 -1.77 8.76
C SER A 373 -32.09 -2.11 7.27
N LEU A 374 -31.59 -3.30 6.89
CA LEU A 374 -31.60 -3.70 5.47
C LEU A 374 -32.30 -5.05 5.28
N THR A 375 -33.56 -4.97 4.86
CA THR A 375 -34.32 -6.07 4.26
C THR A 375 -33.77 -6.40 2.88
N LEU A 376 -32.71 -7.21 2.80
CA LEU A 376 -32.33 -7.96 1.61
C LEU A 376 -31.86 -9.36 2.06
N PRO A 377 -32.36 -10.47 1.48
CA PRO A 377 -32.02 -11.80 1.96
C PRO A 377 -30.62 -12.20 1.46
N PRO A 378 -29.64 -12.45 2.36
CA PRO A 378 -28.29 -12.91 1.98
C PRO A 378 -28.28 -14.30 1.33
N PHE A 379 -29.37 -15.07 1.46
CA PHE A 379 -29.44 -16.49 1.12
C PHE A 379 -29.31 -16.80 -0.38
N TYR A 380 -29.77 -15.93 -1.28
CA TYR A 380 -29.72 -16.20 -2.73
C TYR A 380 -28.31 -16.09 -3.32
N LEU A 381 -27.52 -15.12 -2.85
CA LEU A 381 -26.12 -14.94 -3.26
C LEU A 381 -25.21 -16.06 -2.72
N ILE A 382 -25.49 -16.54 -1.51
CA ILE A 382 -24.77 -17.67 -0.91
C ILE A 382 -24.95 -18.94 -1.75
N ARG A 383 -26.17 -19.21 -2.24
CA ARG A 383 -26.47 -20.38 -3.08
C ARG A 383 -25.71 -20.39 -4.41
N GLN A 384 -25.59 -19.24 -5.09
CA GLN A 384 -24.80 -19.13 -6.33
C GLN A 384 -23.31 -19.43 -6.11
N VAL A 385 -22.74 -19.02 -4.97
CA VAL A 385 -21.35 -19.34 -4.62
C VAL A 385 -21.18 -20.85 -4.40
N PHE A 386 -22.13 -21.53 -3.75
CA PHE A 386 -22.09 -22.99 -3.55
C PHE A 386 -22.18 -23.80 -4.86
N GLU A 387 -23.08 -23.45 -5.76
CA GLU A 387 -23.26 -24.16 -7.04
C GLU A 387 -22.04 -24.02 -7.96
N THR A 388 -21.35 -22.87 -7.89
CA THR A 388 -20.16 -22.58 -8.72
C THR A 388 -18.86 -23.11 -8.10
N ALA A 389 -18.74 -23.10 -6.76
CA ALA A 389 -17.56 -23.64 -6.06
C ALA A 389 -17.44 -25.16 -6.19
N SER A 390 -18.57 -25.89 -6.18
CA SER A 390 -18.60 -27.34 -6.41
C SER A 390 -18.03 -27.70 -7.78
N THR A 391 -18.39 -26.96 -8.82
CA THR A 391 -17.91 -27.20 -10.18
C THR A 391 -16.45 -26.79 -10.39
N TYR A 392 -15.95 -25.81 -9.64
CA TYR A 392 -14.54 -25.39 -9.70
C TYR A 392 -13.60 -26.41 -9.07
N ASN A 393 -13.94 -26.95 -7.88
CA ASN A 393 -13.14 -27.98 -7.22
C ASN A 393 -13.05 -29.28 -8.04
N ASP A 394 -14.13 -29.68 -8.71
CA ASP A 394 -14.13 -30.84 -9.61
C ASP A 394 -13.17 -30.65 -10.79
N ARG A 395 -13.06 -29.43 -11.34
CA ARG A 395 -12.10 -29.13 -12.43
C ARG A 395 -10.66 -29.08 -11.96
N ARG A 396 -10.37 -28.50 -10.78
CA ARG A 396 -9.00 -28.44 -10.23
C ARG A 396 -8.46 -29.83 -9.92
N ASN A 397 -9.28 -30.71 -9.33
CA ASN A 397 -8.91 -32.10 -9.04
C ASN A 397 -8.70 -32.93 -10.33
N SER A 398 -9.36 -32.58 -11.43
CA SER A 398 -9.17 -33.26 -12.72
C SER A 398 -7.87 -32.91 -13.45
N LEU A 399 -7.22 -31.79 -13.10
CA LEU A 399 -6.03 -31.29 -13.81
C LEU A 399 -4.69 -31.83 -13.26
N GLY A 400 -4.70 -32.53 -12.13
CA GLY A 400 -3.49 -33.11 -11.52
C GLY A 400 -2.45 -32.08 -11.09
N PRO A 401 -1.49 -32.43 -10.21
CA PRO A 401 -0.44 -31.52 -9.80
C PRO A 401 0.48 -31.17 -11.00
N PRO A 402 0.95 -29.91 -11.13
CA PRO A 402 1.91 -29.55 -12.16
C PRO A 402 3.16 -30.40 -12.00
N ARG A 403 3.54 -31.13 -13.06
CA ARG A 403 4.76 -31.94 -13.07
C ARG A 403 5.95 -31.03 -12.77
N ARG A 404 6.58 -31.23 -11.61
CA ARG A 404 7.89 -30.65 -11.28
C ARG A 404 8.85 -31.00 -12.42
N ARG A 405 9.28 -29.99 -13.20
CA ARG A 405 10.39 -30.16 -14.14
C ARG A 405 11.65 -30.37 -13.30
N SER A 406 12.08 -31.62 -13.20
CA SER A 406 13.41 -31.95 -12.71
C SER A 406 14.43 -31.40 -13.72
N ASN A 407 15.17 -30.36 -13.34
CA ASN A 407 16.38 -29.97 -14.05
C ASN A 407 17.36 -31.15 -13.99
N ARG A 408 17.58 -31.83 -15.12
CA ARG A 408 18.73 -32.71 -15.31
C ARG A 408 19.96 -31.84 -15.59
N PRO A 409 21.09 -32.08 -14.92
CA PRO A 409 22.38 -31.58 -15.37
C PRO A 409 22.99 -32.54 -16.40
N GLY A 410 23.62 -31.99 -17.44
CA GLY A 410 24.59 -32.70 -18.28
C GLY A 410 24.31 -32.66 -19.77
N CYS A 411 25.11 -31.87 -20.49
CA CYS A 411 26.05 -32.42 -21.48
C CYS A 411 27.21 -31.42 -21.69
N THR A 412 28.39 -32.01 -21.84
CA THR A 412 29.73 -31.48 -22.12
C THR A 412 29.81 -30.42 -23.21
#